data_AF-A0A193FU73-F1
#
_entry.id   AF-A0A193FU73-F1
#
_cell.length_a   1.000
_cell.length_b   1.000
_cell.length_c   1.000
_cell.angle_alpha   90.00
_cell.angle_beta   90.00
_cell.angle_gamma   90.00
#
_symmetry.space_group_name_H-M   'P 1'
#
loop_
_entity.id
_entity.type
_entity.pdbx_description
1 polymer ?
#
loop_
_entity_poly.entity_id
_entity_poly.type
_entity_poly.pdbx_seq_one_letter_code
_entity_poly.pdbx_strand_id
1 'polypeptide(L)'
;MAVMPMADINTDAIIPSVWLRTATADMGKGLFGGYRYDADGRERPDFVLNREPYRHARILLADENFGCGSSREAAVWALAQFGIGCVLAPSFADIFYENAFRNGLVAAIIDRRAYQALRDAARERERGLAASGPVTTPAQAGVPQADGRQSTRRQSDDRQSDNRQSNDRNSNDRNSNDRNVNVRNVNDRQSDRPPAAGSPTGSPASNPACAHSAAPVCRVDLASATVTGPDGAVHPFSIPASRAQALMRGDDEIAMTLSHLPAIEAHYERLRTGSAWLYPAALQRSSAP
;
A
#
# COMPACT_ATOMS: atom_id res chain seq x y z
N MET A 1 -7.56 6.98 -7.93
CA MET A 1 -6.56 7.58 -7.02
C MET A 1 -7.26 8.03 -5.76
N ALA A 2 -6.74 7.71 -4.57
CA ALA A 2 -7.26 8.22 -3.29
C ALA A 2 -6.45 9.44 -2.86
N VAL A 3 -7.12 10.49 -2.41
CA VAL A 3 -6.47 11.74 -1.96
C VAL A 3 -6.41 11.75 -0.44
N MET A 4 -5.21 11.94 0.10
CA MET A 4 -4.95 12.05 1.53
C MET A 4 -4.17 13.34 1.81
N PRO A 5 -4.87 14.49 1.96
CA PRO A 5 -4.26 15.82 2.01
C PRO A 5 -3.76 16.15 3.43
N MET A 6 -2.92 15.28 3.98
CA MET A 6 -2.30 15.43 5.30
C MET A 6 -0.79 15.42 5.10
N ALA A 7 -0.13 16.49 5.56
CA ALA A 7 1.32 16.56 5.60
C ALA A 7 1.87 15.81 6.81
N ASP A 8 3.17 15.51 6.79
CA ASP A 8 3.90 14.93 7.91
C ASP A 8 3.32 13.60 8.41
N ILE A 9 2.77 12.81 7.49
CA ILE A 9 2.30 11.47 7.79
C ILE A 9 3.50 10.57 8.09
N ASN A 10 3.72 10.32 9.37
CA ASN A 10 4.84 9.52 9.84
C ASN A 10 4.59 8.00 9.71
N THR A 11 5.62 7.20 9.90
CA THR A 11 5.55 5.74 9.77
C THR A 11 4.64 5.06 10.80
N ASP A 12 4.46 5.64 11.99
CA ASP A 12 3.48 5.17 12.99
C ASP A 12 2.03 5.43 12.55
N ALA A 13 1.78 6.55 11.87
CA ALA A 13 0.50 6.87 11.27
C ALA A 13 0.17 5.91 10.11
N ILE A 14 1.17 5.55 9.29
CA ILE A 14 1.00 4.57 8.20
C ILE A 14 0.72 3.17 8.77
N ILE A 15 1.49 2.71 9.75
CA ILE A 15 1.24 1.42 10.41
C ILE A 15 1.50 1.55 11.92
N PRO A 16 0.43 1.59 12.74
CA PRO A 16 0.59 1.72 14.18
C PRO A 16 1.35 0.54 14.78
N SER A 17 2.20 0.79 15.77
CA SER A 17 3.06 -0.23 16.40
C SER A 17 2.30 -1.42 16.98
N VAL A 18 1.02 -1.26 17.32
CA VAL A 18 0.12 -2.35 17.75
C VAL A 18 0.05 -3.48 16.73
N TRP A 19 0.09 -3.16 15.44
CA TRP A 19 0.03 -4.14 14.34
C TRP A 19 1.35 -4.87 14.12
N LEU A 20 2.44 -4.42 14.75
CA LEU A 20 3.78 -5.02 14.60
C LEU A 20 4.11 -6.02 15.70
N ARG A 21 3.22 -6.21 16.68
CA ARG A 21 3.44 -7.11 17.82
C ARG A 21 3.30 -8.60 17.47
N THR A 22 2.72 -8.92 16.32
CA THR A 22 2.46 -10.30 15.92
C THR A 22 2.88 -10.50 14.47
N ALA A 23 3.68 -11.54 14.21
CA ALA A 23 4.18 -11.86 12.88
C ALA A 23 3.05 -12.25 11.88
N THR A 24 1.88 -12.64 12.38
CA THR A 24 0.72 -13.03 11.57
C THR A 24 -0.29 -11.90 11.38
N ALA A 25 0.04 -10.67 11.80
CA ALA A 25 -0.87 -9.54 11.66
C ALA A 25 -1.07 -9.17 10.19
N ASP A 26 -2.32 -8.91 9.80
CA ASP A 26 -2.67 -8.43 8.46
C ASP A 26 -2.29 -6.95 8.35
N MET A 27 -1.17 -6.66 7.67
CA MET A 27 -0.65 -5.30 7.56
C MET A 27 -1.50 -4.43 6.65
N GLY A 28 -2.18 -5.02 5.66
CA GLY A 28 -3.14 -4.32 4.81
C GLY A 28 -4.34 -3.81 5.62
N LYS A 29 -4.85 -4.61 6.57
CA LYS A 29 -5.86 -4.12 7.53
C LYS A 29 -5.32 -3.07 8.48
N GLY A 30 -4.06 -3.20 8.90
CA GLY A 30 -3.40 -2.24 9.79
C GLY A 30 -3.03 -0.89 9.17
N LEU A 31 -2.97 -0.80 7.83
CA LEU A 31 -2.64 0.43 7.11
C LEU A 31 -3.54 1.58 7.58
N PHE A 32 -2.97 2.68 8.05
CA PHE A 32 -3.66 3.85 8.62
C PHE A 32 -4.64 3.50 9.74
N GLY A 33 -4.35 2.48 10.55
CA GLY A 33 -5.30 1.96 11.55
C GLY A 33 -5.88 3.02 12.49
N GLY A 34 -5.08 4.01 12.91
CA GLY A 34 -5.56 5.13 13.75
C GLY A 34 -6.54 6.08 13.06
N TYR A 35 -6.52 6.15 11.73
CA TYR A 35 -7.47 6.95 10.94
C TYR A 35 -8.62 6.10 10.39
N ARG A 36 -8.40 4.80 10.19
CA ARG A 36 -9.40 3.90 9.60
C ARG A 36 -10.38 3.36 10.61
N TYR A 37 -9.98 3.16 11.87
CA TYR A 37 -10.85 2.53 12.87
C TYR A 37 -11.12 3.47 14.05
N ASP A 38 -12.26 3.27 14.70
CA ASP A 38 -12.57 3.85 16.00
C ASP A 38 -12.05 2.95 17.14
N ALA A 39 -12.34 3.34 18.40
CA ALA A 39 -11.93 2.58 19.57
C ALA A 39 -12.60 1.19 19.68
N ASP A 40 -13.75 1.01 19.04
CA ASP A 40 -14.48 -0.26 18.98
C ASP A 40 -14.01 -1.14 17.81
N GLY A 41 -13.06 -0.67 17.00
CA GLY A 41 -12.55 -1.35 15.82
C GLY A 41 -13.46 -1.25 14.59
N ARG A 42 -14.48 -0.37 14.59
CA ARG A 42 -15.32 -0.13 13.42
C ARG A 42 -14.66 0.86 12.48
N GLU A 43 -14.89 0.67 11.17
CA GLU A 43 -14.33 1.56 10.16
C GLU A 43 -14.99 2.94 10.19
N ARG A 44 -14.14 3.98 10.20
CA ARG A 44 -14.53 5.38 10.08
C ARG A 44 -14.95 5.69 8.64
N PRO A 45 -16.23 6.03 8.37
CA PRO A 45 -16.74 6.18 7.00
C PRO A 45 -16.24 7.45 6.29
N ASP A 46 -15.72 8.42 7.03
CA ASP A 46 -15.13 9.65 6.53
C ASP A 46 -13.70 9.46 6.01
N PHE A 47 -12.99 8.41 6.43
CA PHE A 47 -11.64 8.15 5.95
C PHE A 47 -11.65 7.65 4.51
N VAL A 48 -10.82 8.26 3.65
CA VAL A 48 -10.84 8.05 2.19
C VAL A 48 -10.73 6.58 1.80
N LEU A 49 -9.83 5.80 2.42
CA LEU A 49 -9.63 4.38 2.05
C LEU A 49 -10.72 3.44 2.59
N ASN A 50 -11.65 3.93 3.41
CA ASN A 50 -12.83 3.18 3.86
C ASN A 50 -14.06 3.44 2.98
N ARG A 51 -13.92 4.22 1.91
CA ARG A 51 -15.04 4.58 1.02
C ARG A 51 -14.87 3.85 -0.30
N GLU A 52 -15.94 3.28 -0.84
CA GLU A 52 -15.93 2.83 -2.23
C GLU A 52 -15.91 4.06 -3.16
N PRO A 53 -15.17 4.04 -4.29
CA PRO A 53 -14.31 2.96 -4.81
C PRO A 53 -12.86 2.96 -4.29
N TYR A 54 -12.52 3.85 -3.36
CA TYR A 54 -11.15 4.10 -2.88
C TYR A 54 -10.59 2.97 -1.99
N ARG A 55 -11.42 2.04 -1.52
CA ARG A 55 -11.00 0.78 -0.90
C ARG A 55 -10.10 -0.07 -1.79
N HIS A 56 -10.21 0.14 -3.11
CA HIS A 56 -9.40 -0.55 -4.12
C HIS A 56 -8.38 0.39 -4.77
N ALA A 57 -8.05 1.51 -4.12
CA ALA A 57 -7.08 2.45 -4.65
C ALA A 57 -5.70 1.76 -4.84
N ARG A 58 -5.11 1.98 -6.03
CA ARG A 58 -3.74 1.59 -6.36
C ARG A 58 -2.74 2.75 -6.25
N ILE A 59 -3.27 3.99 -6.24
CA ILE A 59 -2.50 5.23 -6.23
C ILE A 59 -3.01 6.09 -5.07
N LEU A 60 -2.08 6.50 -4.21
CA LEU A 60 -2.30 7.44 -3.11
C LEU A 60 -1.68 8.80 -3.48
N LEU A 61 -2.46 9.88 -3.39
CA LEU A 61 -1.96 11.25 -3.46
C LEU A 61 -1.83 11.79 -2.04
N ALA A 62 -0.61 11.89 -1.53
CA ALA A 62 -0.29 12.39 -0.19
C ALA A 62 0.33 13.80 -0.26
N ASP A 63 0.37 14.50 0.88
CA ASP A 63 1.01 15.81 0.99
C ASP A 63 2.50 15.67 1.39
N GLU A 64 3.15 16.80 1.66
CA GLU A 64 4.57 16.92 1.98
C GLU A 64 5.03 16.03 3.17
N ASN A 65 6.30 15.62 3.10
CA ASN A 65 7.01 14.86 4.14
C ASN A 65 6.37 13.51 4.48
N PHE A 66 5.89 12.79 3.46
CA PHE A 66 5.25 11.50 3.63
C PHE A 66 6.25 10.42 4.06
N GLY A 67 5.86 9.59 5.03
CA GLY A 67 6.68 8.50 5.58
C GLY A 67 7.76 8.96 6.55
N CYS A 68 7.61 10.14 7.17
CA CYS A 68 8.58 10.66 8.12
C CYS A 68 8.63 9.88 9.44
N GLY A 69 9.60 10.23 10.30
CA GLY A 69 9.79 9.57 11.60
C GLY A 69 10.68 8.33 11.52
N SER A 70 10.35 7.31 12.33
CA SER A 70 11.22 6.15 12.51
C SER A 70 11.34 5.29 11.25
N SER A 71 12.51 4.67 11.05
CA SER A 71 12.71 3.67 9.99
C SER A 71 11.77 2.49 10.23
N ARG A 72 10.82 2.30 9.31
CA ARG A 72 9.82 1.26 9.43
C ARG A 72 9.42 0.74 8.06
N GLU A 73 10.12 -0.30 7.62
CA GLU A 73 9.84 -0.96 6.34
C GLU A 73 8.41 -1.54 6.27
N ALA A 74 7.88 -1.96 7.42
CA ALA A 74 6.49 -2.38 7.59
C ALA A 74 5.46 -1.34 7.09
N ALA A 75 5.80 -0.04 7.06
CA ALA A 75 4.91 0.99 6.52
C ALA A 75 4.70 0.79 5.01
N VAL A 76 5.76 0.41 4.29
CA VAL A 76 5.72 0.09 2.85
C VAL A 76 4.98 -1.23 2.62
N TRP A 77 5.21 -2.24 3.46
CA TRP A 77 4.48 -3.51 3.39
C TRP A 77 2.98 -3.33 3.60
N ALA A 78 2.56 -2.48 4.54
CA ALA A 78 1.16 -2.17 4.77
C ALA A 78 0.49 -1.53 3.55
N LEU A 79 1.18 -0.59 2.89
CA LEU A 79 0.72 0.03 1.64
C LEU A 79 0.59 -1.03 0.53
N ALA A 80 1.62 -1.85 0.33
CA ALA A 80 1.65 -2.89 -0.69
C ALA A 80 0.58 -3.97 -0.46
N GLN A 81 0.41 -4.46 0.78
CA GLN A 81 -0.60 -5.46 1.14
C GLN A 81 -2.03 -4.93 1.02
N PHE A 82 -2.26 -3.66 1.35
CA PHE A 82 -3.55 -3.02 1.05
C PHE A 82 -3.80 -2.93 -0.46
N GLY A 83 -2.73 -2.81 -1.24
CA GLY A 83 -2.77 -2.81 -2.69
C GLY A 83 -2.34 -1.51 -3.35
N ILE A 84 -1.79 -0.56 -2.59
CA ILE A 84 -1.19 0.66 -3.13
C ILE A 84 0.14 0.30 -3.79
N GLY A 85 0.26 0.59 -5.09
CA GLY A 85 1.50 0.41 -5.86
C GLY A 85 2.25 1.72 -6.12
N CYS A 86 1.60 2.86 -5.91
CA CYS A 86 2.20 4.17 -6.12
C CYS A 86 1.71 5.19 -5.09
N VAL A 87 2.65 5.97 -4.54
CA VAL A 87 2.39 7.17 -3.75
C VAL A 87 2.97 8.37 -4.51
N LEU A 88 2.11 9.36 -4.74
CA LEU A 88 2.47 10.66 -5.30
C LEU A 88 2.48 11.67 -4.15
N ALA A 89 3.58 12.39 -3.97
CA ALA A 89 3.68 13.42 -2.94
C ALA A 89 4.69 14.50 -3.35
N PRO A 90 4.62 15.72 -2.78
CA PRO A 90 5.64 16.73 -3.04
C PRO A 90 7.01 16.41 -2.41
N SER A 91 7.04 15.62 -1.34
CA SER A 91 8.28 15.13 -0.73
C SER A 91 8.03 13.88 0.11
N PHE A 92 9.10 13.09 0.28
CA PHE A 92 9.15 11.89 1.11
C PHE A 92 10.29 12.00 2.11
N ALA A 93 10.18 11.31 3.23
CA ALA A 93 11.35 11.10 4.08
C ALA A 93 12.32 10.11 3.43
N ASP A 94 13.62 10.40 3.50
CA ASP A 94 14.68 9.65 2.80
C ASP A 94 14.62 8.15 3.04
N ILE A 95 14.47 7.74 4.31
CA ILE A 95 14.43 6.33 4.69
C ILE A 95 13.20 5.63 4.11
N PHE A 96 12.04 6.29 4.16
CA PHE A 96 10.83 5.76 3.55
C PHE A 96 10.97 5.65 2.03
N TYR A 97 11.58 6.65 1.39
CA TYR A 97 11.83 6.67 -0.05
C TYR A 97 12.71 5.50 -0.50
N GLU A 98 13.75 5.15 0.27
CA GLU A 98 14.58 3.96 0.01
C GLU A 98 13.81 2.65 0.21
N ASN A 99 13.07 2.53 1.31
CA ASN A 99 12.28 1.32 1.59
C ASN A 99 11.18 1.11 0.54
N ALA A 100 10.57 2.20 0.06
CA ALA A 100 9.57 2.15 -1.01
C ALA A 100 10.17 1.49 -2.26
N PHE A 101 11.33 1.96 -2.71
CA PHE A 101 12.02 1.39 -3.86
C PHE A 101 12.37 -0.09 -3.67
N ARG A 102 12.98 -0.46 -2.54
CA ARG A 102 13.39 -1.84 -2.23
C ARG A 102 12.23 -2.84 -2.26
N ASN A 103 11.03 -2.38 -1.94
CA ASN A 103 9.83 -3.21 -1.86
C ASN A 103 8.89 -3.03 -3.07
N GLY A 104 9.36 -2.43 -4.17
CA GLY A 104 8.59 -2.29 -5.40
C GLY A 104 7.47 -1.25 -5.37
N LEU A 105 7.42 -0.38 -4.35
CA LEU A 105 6.48 0.72 -4.26
C LEU A 105 7.01 1.95 -5.01
N VAL A 106 6.22 2.50 -5.93
CA VAL A 106 6.58 3.73 -6.65
C VAL A 106 6.35 4.95 -5.74
N ALA A 107 7.42 5.52 -5.19
CA ALA A 107 7.40 6.85 -4.57
C ALA A 107 7.76 7.91 -5.63
N ALA A 108 6.74 8.61 -6.14
CA ALA A 108 6.88 9.58 -7.23
C ALA A 108 6.76 11.01 -6.69
N ILE A 109 7.82 11.81 -6.86
CA ILE A 109 7.89 13.18 -6.37
C ILE A 109 7.28 14.13 -7.39
N ILE A 110 6.24 14.87 -7.03
CA ILE A 110 5.57 15.85 -7.90
C ILE A 110 5.79 17.27 -7.38
N ASP A 111 5.82 18.27 -8.26
CA ASP A 111 5.88 19.65 -7.77
C ASP A 111 4.55 20.09 -7.10
N ARG A 112 4.60 21.22 -6.37
CA ARG A 112 3.44 21.75 -5.65
C ARG A 112 2.27 22.07 -6.58
N ARG A 113 2.54 22.51 -7.81
CA ARG A 113 1.52 22.88 -8.80
C ARG A 113 0.80 21.63 -9.31
N ALA A 114 1.54 20.59 -9.64
CA ALA A 114 1.01 19.28 -10.03
C ALA A 114 0.19 18.65 -8.90
N TYR A 115 0.69 18.71 -7.66
CA TYR A 115 -0.06 18.23 -6.49
C TYR A 115 -1.40 18.94 -6.34
N GLN A 116 -1.43 20.28 -6.40
CA GLN A 116 -2.65 21.06 -6.33
C GLN A 116 -3.62 20.72 -7.46
N ALA A 117 -3.14 20.67 -8.70
CA ALA A 117 -3.95 20.33 -9.88
C ALA A 117 -4.58 18.94 -9.74
N LEU A 118 -3.79 17.91 -9.41
CA LEU A 118 -4.27 16.54 -9.23
C LEU A 118 -5.30 16.43 -8.10
N ARG A 119 -5.07 17.16 -7.00
CA ARG A 119 -5.98 17.19 -5.85
C ARG A 119 -7.31 17.83 -6.23
N ASP A 120 -7.27 18.96 -6.92
CA ASP A 120 -8.47 19.72 -7.28
C ASP A 120 -9.28 18.97 -8.35
N ALA A 121 -8.62 18.39 -9.36
CA ALA A 121 -9.23 17.52 -10.36
C ALA A 121 -9.90 16.27 -9.73
N ALA A 122 -9.27 15.66 -8.74
CA ALA A 122 -9.86 14.53 -8.01
C ALA A 122 -11.12 14.93 -7.23
N ARG A 123 -11.10 16.09 -6.57
CA ARG A 123 -12.27 16.63 -5.83
C ARG A 123 -13.42 17.01 -6.75
N GLU A 124 -13.13 17.61 -7.90
CA GLU A 124 -14.15 17.94 -8.90
C GLU A 124 -14.81 16.68 -9.46
N ARG A 125 -14.02 15.66 -9.77
CA ARG A 125 -14.54 14.36 -10.21
C ARG A 125 -15.46 13.76 -9.15
N GLU A 126 -15.02 13.72 -7.90
CA GLU A 126 -15.83 13.21 -6.78
C GLU A 126 -17.17 13.96 -6.62
N ARG A 127 -17.16 15.30 -6.74
CA ARG A 127 -18.38 16.11 -6.71
C ARG A 127 -19.30 15.85 -7.90
N GLY A 128 -18.76 15.73 -9.10
CA GLY A 128 -19.53 15.39 -10.30
C GLY A 128 -20.20 14.02 -10.22
N LEU A 129 -19.53 13.06 -9.58
CA LEU A 129 -20.09 11.74 -9.29
C LEU A 129 -21.20 11.78 -8.24
N ALA A 130 -21.04 12.57 -7.18
CA ALA A 130 -22.08 12.76 -6.17
C ALA A 130 -23.32 13.50 -6.73
N ALA A 131 -23.13 14.43 -7.65
CA ALA A 131 -24.22 15.16 -8.31
C ALA A 131 -25.00 14.31 -9.34
N SER A 132 -24.40 13.22 -9.84
CA SER A 132 -25.00 12.31 -10.82
C SER A 132 -25.75 11.12 -10.19
N GLY A 133 -26.26 11.28 -8.97
CA GLY A 133 -27.06 10.27 -8.23
C GLY A 133 -28.24 9.71 -9.03
N PRO A 134 -28.80 8.56 -8.63
CA PRO A 134 -29.48 7.63 -9.53
C PRO A 134 -30.67 8.30 -10.23
N VAL A 135 -30.64 8.30 -11.58
CA VAL A 135 -31.83 8.53 -12.39
C VAL A 135 -32.88 7.52 -11.94
N THR A 136 -33.84 8.00 -11.17
CA THR A 136 -35.01 7.21 -10.79
C THR A 136 -35.86 7.13 -12.06
N THR A 137 -35.74 6.02 -12.78
CA THR A 137 -36.69 5.67 -13.85
C THR A 137 -38.10 5.76 -13.25
N PRO A 138 -39.04 6.53 -13.82
CA PRO A 138 -40.39 6.60 -13.26
C PRO A 138 -40.99 5.19 -13.33
N ALA A 139 -41.28 4.64 -12.16
CA ALA A 139 -41.99 3.37 -12.04
C ALA A 139 -43.34 3.51 -12.75
N GLN A 140 -43.62 2.57 -13.66
CA GLN A 140 -44.92 2.44 -14.31
C GLN A 140 -46.01 2.32 -13.24
N ALA A 141 -47.04 3.15 -13.37
CA ALA A 141 -48.19 3.19 -12.49
C ALA A 141 -48.89 1.82 -12.45
N GLY A 142 -48.76 1.14 -11.31
CA GLY A 142 -49.57 -0.02 -10.94
C GLY A 142 -50.95 0.44 -10.46
N VAL A 143 -51.97 -0.24 -10.99
CA VAL A 143 -53.41 -0.11 -10.73
C VAL A 143 -53.74 -0.20 -9.22
N PRO A 144 -54.70 0.60 -8.68
CA PRO A 144 -55.07 0.52 -7.28
C PRO A 144 -56.06 -0.63 -7.05
N GLN A 145 -55.75 -1.51 -6.09
CA GLN A 145 -56.72 -2.44 -5.53
C GLN A 145 -57.01 -2.03 -4.08
N ALA A 146 -58.24 -1.59 -3.86
CA ALA A 146 -58.81 -1.31 -2.57
C ALA A 146 -59.10 -2.64 -1.85
N ASP A 147 -58.77 -2.73 -0.58
CA ASP A 147 -59.72 -3.24 0.41
C ASP A 147 -59.28 -2.92 1.83
N GLY A 148 -60.23 -2.39 2.60
CA GLY A 148 -60.02 -1.94 3.96
C GLY A 148 -60.09 -3.07 4.97
N ARG A 149 -59.55 -2.80 6.16
CA ARG A 149 -60.31 -2.90 7.43
C ARG A 149 -59.49 -2.33 8.59
N GLN A 150 -60.17 -1.49 9.33
CA GLN A 150 -59.77 -0.89 10.60
C GLN A 150 -59.71 -1.98 11.69
N SER A 151 -58.76 -1.88 12.61
CA SER A 151 -59.01 -2.21 14.01
C SER A 151 -58.04 -1.48 14.92
N THR A 152 -58.62 -0.70 15.81
CA THR A 152 -58.06 0.08 16.91
C THR A 152 -57.55 -0.80 18.06
N ARG A 153 -56.39 -0.48 18.68
CA ARG A 153 -56.24 -0.56 20.15
C ARG A 153 -55.00 0.18 20.71
N ARG A 154 -55.31 1.18 21.55
CA ARG A 154 -54.68 1.74 22.78
C ARG A 154 -53.29 1.20 23.20
N GLN A 155 -52.26 2.05 23.38
CA GLN A 155 -51.92 2.92 24.55
C GLN A 155 -51.43 2.18 25.81
N SER A 156 -50.16 2.42 26.17
CA SER A 156 -49.58 2.66 27.51
C SER A 156 -48.05 2.52 27.41
N ASP A 157 -47.26 3.59 27.51
CA ASP A 157 -46.63 4.11 28.75
C ASP A 157 -45.70 3.09 29.44
N ASP A 158 -44.38 3.35 29.45
CA ASP A 158 -43.65 3.70 30.69
C ASP A 158 -42.12 3.76 30.53
N ARG A 159 -41.56 4.85 31.08
CA ARG A 159 -40.32 4.98 31.90
C ARG A 159 -38.91 5.12 31.29
N GLN A 160 -38.39 6.32 31.58
CA GLN A 160 -36.99 6.73 31.76
C GLN A 160 -36.26 5.99 32.91
N SER A 161 -34.93 5.86 32.78
CA SER A 161 -33.89 6.18 33.80
C SER A 161 -32.51 5.95 33.15
N ASP A 162 -31.68 6.98 32.94
CA ASP A 162 -30.63 7.49 33.85
C ASP A 162 -29.71 6.40 34.44
N ASN A 163 -28.40 6.40 34.12
CA ASN A 163 -27.35 7.08 34.91
C ASN A 163 -25.89 6.69 34.52
N ARG A 164 -25.04 7.72 34.36
CA ARG A 164 -23.64 7.94 34.84
C ARG A 164 -22.58 6.81 34.70
N GLN A 165 -21.45 7.07 34.01
CA GLN A 165 -20.17 7.62 34.54
C GLN A 165 -19.64 6.80 35.76
N SER A 166 -18.42 6.27 35.83
CA SER A 166 -17.13 6.95 35.68
C SER A 166 -15.97 5.92 35.80
N ASN A 167 -14.84 6.24 35.18
CA ASN A 167 -13.44 6.10 35.64
C ASN A 167 -13.11 5.19 36.83
N ASP A 168 -12.06 4.35 36.72
CA ASP A 168 -10.68 4.71 37.15
C ASP A 168 -9.73 3.49 37.24
N ARG A 169 -8.45 3.76 36.90
CA ARG A 169 -7.20 3.23 37.47
C ARG A 169 -6.67 1.83 37.09
N ASN A 170 -5.75 1.89 36.13
CA ASN A 170 -4.33 1.48 36.19
C ASN A 170 -3.78 0.93 37.54
N SER A 171 -3.13 -0.24 37.48
CA SER A 171 -1.93 -0.54 38.25
C SER A 171 -1.10 -1.64 37.58
N ASN A 172 0.16 -1.31 37.33
CA ASN A 172 1.25 -2.22 36.98
C ASN A 172 1.50 -3.24 38.10
N ASP A 173 1.96 -4.42 37.72
CA ASP A 173 3.20 -5.05 38.20
C ASP A 173 3.09 -6.58 38.12
N ARG A 174 3.95 -7.19 37.29
CA ARG A 174 4.91 -8.23 37.71
C ARG A 174 5.64 -8.79 36.49
N ASN A 175 6.89 -8.32 36.38
CA ASN A 175 8.02 -9.03 35.82
C ASN A 175 8.17 -10.41 36.50
N SER A 176 8.38 -11.50 35.76
CA SER A 176 9.29 -12.60 36.12
C SER A 176 9.30 -13.72 35.08
N ASN A 177 10.54 -14.13 34.78
CA ASN A 177 11.00 -15.44 34.32
C ASN A 177 10.95 -15.78 32.82
N ASP A 178 12.16 -15.70 32.24
CA ASP A 178 12.94 -16.89 31.91
C ASP A 178 12.16 -18.09 31.39
N ARG A 179 12.29 -18.32 30.08
CA ARG A 179 12.53 -19.66 29.54
C ARG A 179 13.15 -19.60 28.15
N ASN A 180 14.46 -19.80 28.19
CA ASN A 180 15.29 -20.35 27.14
C ASN A 180 14.61 -21.54 26.44
N VAL A 181 14.30 -21.43 25.15
CA VAL A 181 14.01 -22.59 24.31
C VAL A 181 14.77 -22.45 22.99
N ASN A 182 15.81 -23.26 22.91
CA ASN A 182 16.65 -23.55 21.76
C ASN A 182 15.88 -24.47 20.80
N VAL A 183 15.56 -24.01 19.57
CA VAL A 183 15.08 -24.89 18.48
C VAL A 183 15.81 -24.58 17.18
N ARG A 184 16.88 -25.35 16.99
CA ARG A 184 17.34 -26.03 15.77
C ARG A 184 16.90 -25.46 14.41
N ASN A 185 17.93 -25.00 13.73
CA ASN A 185 18.11 -24.89 12.29
C ASN A 185 17.55 -26.10 11.52
N VAL A 186 16.68 -25.85 10.53
CA VAL A 186 16.27 -26.84 9.51
C VAL A 186 16.42 -26.17 8.14
N ASN A 187 17.65 -26.21 7.63
CA ASN A 187 17.93 -26.12 6.21
C ASN A 187 17.92 -27.56 5.69
N ASP A 188 16.88 -27.93 4.94
CA ASP A 188 16.91 -28.99 3.94
C ASP A 188 15.56 -29.04 3.21
N ARG A 189 15.55 -28.60 1.95
CA ARG A 189 14.89 -29.29 0.84
C ARG A 189 15.17 -28.60 -0.48
N GLN A 190 16.07 -29.25 -1.19
CA GLN A 190 16.41 -29.15 -2.59
C GLN A 190 15.20 -29.40 -3.50
N SER A 191 15.18 -28.65 -4.61
CA SER A 191 14.81 -29.04 -5.98
C SER A 191 13.53 -29.87 -6.19
N ASP A 192 12.50 -29.21 -6.72
CA ASP A 192 11.64 -29.80 -7.76
C ASP A 192 11.10 -28.71 -8.70
N ARG A 193 11.48 -28.83 -9.98
CA ARG A 193 11.12 -27.91 -11.08
C ARG A 193 10.21 -28.70 -12.04
N PRO A 194 9.02 -28.22 -12.41
CA PRO A 194 8.24 -28.85 -13.48
C PRO A 194 8.63 -28.28 -14.88
N PRO A 195 8.39 -29.04 -15.96
CA PRO A 195 8.98 -28.78 -17.28
C PRO A 195 8.23 -27.74 -18.12
N ALA A 196 8.95 -27.22 -19.12
CA ALA A 196 8.56 -26.16 -20.04
C ALA A 196 7.36 -26.50 -20.94
N ALA A 197 6.47 -25.54 -21.14
CA ALA A 197 5.40 -25.58 -22.12
C ALA A 197 5.46 -24.35 -23.06
N GLY A 198 5.58 -24.66 -24.35
CA GLY A 198 5.20 -23.93 -25.57
C GLY A 198 5.04 -22.41 -25.58
N SER A 199 5.80 -21.76 -26.47
CA SER A 199 5.54 -20.41 -26.98
C SER A 199 4.20 -20.33 -27.72
N PRO A 200 3.43 -19.24 -27.53
CA PRO A 200 2.54 -18.72 -28.56
C PRO A 200 2.99 -17.33 -29.00
N THR A 201 3.27 -17.22 -30.30
CA THR A 201 3.36 -15.97 -31.04
C THR A 201 1.98 -15.30 -31.08
N GLY A 202 1.87 -14.10 -30.51
CA GLY A 202 0.67 -13.28 -30.59
C GLY A 202 0.95 -11.85 -30.14
N SER A 203 0.78 -10.90 -31.06
CA SER A 203 0.87 -9.45 -30.82
C SER A 203 0.00 -9.00 -29.62
N PRO A 204 0.38 -7.95 -28.88
CA PRO A 204 -0.33 -7.56 -27.67
C PRO A 204 -1.66 -6.89 -28.04
N ALA A 205 -2.75 -7.65 -27.93
CA ALA A 205 -4.08 -7.07 -27.85
C ALA A 205 -4.16 -6.27 -26.53
N SER A 206 -4.47 -4.99 -26.66
CA SER A 206 -4.84 -4.07 -25.59
C SER A 206 -5.79 -4.73 -24.60
N ASN A 207 -5.31 -4.95 -23.37
CA ASN A 207 -6.11 -5.50 -22.28
C ASN A 207 -7.25 -4.52 -21.93
N PRO A 208 -8.52 -4.94 -21.87
CA PRO A 208 -9.61 -4.02 -21.57
C PRO A 208 -9.49 -3.56 -20.12
N ALA A 209 -9.44 -2.25 -19.93
CA ALA A 209 -9.46 -1.61 -18.63
C ALA A 209 -10.66 -2.12 -17.81
N CYS A 210 -10.40 -2.73 -16.65
CA CYS A 210 -11.43 -2.98 -15.66
C CYS A 210 -12.03 -1.63 -15.23
N ALA A 211 -13.18 -1.30 -15.81
CA ALA A 211 -13.88 -0.05 -15.61
C ALA A 211 -14.45 0.03 -14.17
N HIS A 212 -13.65 0.53 -13.24
CA HIS A 212 -14.16 1.17 -12.03
C HIS A 212 -14.69 2.55 -12.43
N SER A 213 -15.88 2.57 -13.05
CA SER A 213 -16.49 3.75 -13.70
C SER A 213 -16.66 4.97 -12.77
N ALA A 214 -16.53 4.79 -11.45
CA ALA A 214 -16.81 5.82 -10.45
C ALA A 214 -15.57 6.48 -9.81
N ALA A 215 -14.36 5.92 -9.95
CA ALA A 215 -13.17 6.52 -9.32
C ALA A 215 -12.55 7.61 -10.21
N PRO A 216 -11.89 8.65 -9.66
CA PRO A 216 -10.95 9.45 -10.42
C PRO A 216 -9.84 8.53 -10.94
N VAL A 217 -9.90 8.25 -12.25
CA VAL A 217 -8.90 7.46 -12.97
C VAL A 217 -7.67 8.32 -13.10
N CYS A 218 -6.54 7.82 -12.61
CA CYS A 218 -5.24 8.45 -12.72
C CYS A 218 -4.29 7.40 -13.27
N ARG A 219 -3.40 7.79 -14.18
CA ARG A 219 -2.44 6.88 -14.81
C ARG A 219 -1.03 7.34 -14.49
N VAL A 220 -0.22 6.45 -13.96
CA VAL A 220 1.21 6.69 -13.73
C VAL A 220 1.98 5.94 -14.81
N ASP A 221 2.83 6.66 -15.52
CA ASP A 221 3.74 6.12 -16.52
C ASP A 221 5.19 6.30 -16.03
N LEU A 222 5.83 5.19 -15.70
CA LEU A 222 7.21 5.16 -15.23
C LEU A 222 8.22 5.40 -16.35
N ALA A 223 7.89 5.06 -17.60
CA ALA A 223 8.81 5.19 -18.72
C ALA A 223 8.99 6.66 -19.12
N SER A 224 7.90 7.43 -19.12
CA SER A 224 7.94 8.88 -19.36
C SER A 224 8.06 9.72 -18.08
N ALA A 225 8.01 9.09 -16.89
CA ALA A 225 7.96 9.76 -15.60
C ALA A 225 6.82 10.81 -15.52
N THR A 226 5.62 10.42 -15.95
CA THR A 226 4.44 11.29 -15.97
C THR A 226 3.23 10.68 -15.29
N VAL A 227 2.43 11.52 -14.66
CA VAL A 227 1.11 11.18 -14.14
C VAL A 227 0.04 11.92 -14.94
N THR A 228 -0.96 11.18 -15.43
CA THR A 228 -2.15 11.74 -16.08
C THR A 228 -3.28 11.81 -15.06
N GLY A 229 -3.76 13.03 -14.79
CA GLY A 229 -4.83 13.31 -13.86
C GLY A 229 -6.22 12.91 -14.37
N PRO A 230 -7.25 12.97 -13.50
CA PRO A 230 -8.63 12.63 -13.85
C PRO A 230 -9.27 13.57 -14.90
N ASP A 231 -8.71 14.76 -15.03
CA ASP A 231 -9.03 15.80 -16.03
C ASP A 231 -8.30 15.58 -17.37
N GLY A 232 -7.42 14.58 -17.45
CA GLY A 232 -6.58 14.30 -18.60
C GLY A 232 -5.30 15.14 -18.66
N ALA A 233 -5.07 16.05 -17.70
CA ALA A 233 -3.84 16.83 -17.64
C ALA A 233 -2.64 15.92 -17.30
N VAL A 234 -1.52 16.16 -17.96
CA VAL A 234 -0.28 15.39 -17.75
C VAL A 234 0.70 16.22 -16.95
N HIS A 235 1.20 15.64 -15.87
CA HIS A 235 2.18 16.26 -14.98
C HIS A 235 3.44 15.39 -14.89
N PRO A 236 4.65 15.98 -14.97
CA PRO A 236 5.87 15.23 -14.71
C PRO A 236 6.00 14.91 -13.22
N PHE A 237 6.68 13.81 -12.92
CA PHE A 237 7.18 13.51 -11.59
C PHE A 237 8.67 13.15 -11.67
N SER A 238 9.36 13.24 -10.54
CA SER A 238 10.77 12.90 -10.39
C SER A 238 10.93 11.53 -9.72
N ILE A 239 11.73 10.69 -10.38
CA ILE A 239 12.26 9.42 -9.86
C ILE A 239 13.61 9.18 -10.58
N PRO A 240 14.65 8.67 -9.90
CA PRO A 240 15.88 8.29 -10.58
C PRO A 240 15.61 7.28 -11.69
N ALA A 241 16.16 7.50 -12.89
CA ALA A 241 15.91 6.66 -14.06
C ALA A 241 16.29 5.19 -13.83
N SER A 242 17.37 4.94 -13.08
CA SER A 242 17.77 3.58 -12.68
C SER A 242 16.71 2.88 -11.82
N ARG A 243 16.06 3.61 -10.91
CA ARG A 243 14.98 3.08 -10.07
C ARG A 243 13.73 2.82 -10.89
N ALA A 244 13.34 3.76 -11.76
CA ALA A 244 12.21 3.55 -12.67
C ALA A 244 12.42 2.29 -13.53
N GLN A 245 13.61 2.10 -14.08
CA GLN A 245 13.95 0.91 -14.86
C GLN A 245 13.89 -0.38 -14.03
N ALA A 246 14.46 -0.38 -12.83
CA ALA A 246 14.40 -1.53 -11.92
C ALA A 246 12.95 -1.88 -11.56
N LEU A 247 12.13 -0.88 -11.21
CA LEU A 247 10.70 -1.06 -10.92
C LEU A 247 9.92 -1.58 -12.14
N MET A 248 10.25 -1.13 -13.35
CA MET A 248 9.64 -1.63 -14.58
C MET A 248 10.02 -3.09 -14.89
N ARG A 249 11.24 -3.51 -14.56
CA ARG A 249 11.69 -4.90 -14.70
C ARG A 249 11.20 -5.81 -13.56
N GLY A 250 10.85 -5.22 -12.42
CA GLY A 250 10.56 -5.96 -11.19
C GLY A 250 11.82 -6.46 -10.47
N ASP A 251 12.95 -5.76 -10.65
CA ASP A 251 14.20 -6.11 -9.98
C ASP A 251 14.10 -5.79 -8.48
N ASP A 252 14.35 -6.79 -7.64
CA ASP A 252 14.53 -6.61 -6.20
C ASP A 252 16.00 -6.35 -5.85
N GLU A 253 16.32 -6.15 -4.57
CA GLU A 253 17.68 -5.87 -4.13
C GLU A 253 18.67 -7.02 -4.43
N ILE A 254 18.16 -8.26 -4.50
CA ILE A 254 18.93 -9.43 -4.88
C ILE A 254 19.25 -9.36 -6.37
N ALA A 255 18.26 -9.12 -7.23
CA ALA A 255 18.45 -8.96 -8.66
C ALA A 255 19.42 -7.81 -8.98
N MET A 256 19.31 -6.69 -8.26
CA MET A 256 20.26 -5.58 -8.38
C MET A 256 21.68 -6.01 -8.01
N THR A 257 21.85 -6.75 -6.91
CA THR A 257 23.17 -7.26 -6.49
C THR A 257 23.73 -8.25 -7.51
N LEU A 258 22.90 -9.15 -8.02
CA LEU A 258 23.28 -10.13 -9.04
C LEU A 258 23.69 -9.48 -10.36
N SER A 259 23.13 -8.31 -10.69
CA SER A 259 23.55 -7.55 -11.88
C SER A 259 25.03 -7.10 -11.83
N HIS A 260 25.59 -6.97 -10.62
CA HIS A 260 26.99 -6.60 -10.41
C HIS A 260 27.94 -7.81 -10.30
N LEU A 261 27.43 -9.04 -10.34
CA LEU A 261 28.23 -10.25 -10.16
C LEU A 261 29.48 -10.31 -11.06
N PRO A 262 29.40 -9.98 -12.38
CA PRO A 262 30.60 -10.00 -13.23
C PRO A 262 31.67 -8.99 -12.79
N ALA A 263 31.26 -7.82 -12.28
CA ALA A 263 32.19 -6.80 -11.80
C ALA A 263 32.85 -7.19 -10.47
N ILE A 264 32.08 -7.84 -9.60
CA ILE A 264 32.55 -8.40 -8.32
C ILE A 264 33.57 -9.51 -8.60
N GLU A 265 33.28 -10.44 -9.51
CA GLU A 265 34.18 -11.51 -9.93
C GLU A 265 35.48 -10.96 -10.51
N ALA A 266 35.40 -10.01 -11.45
CA ALA A 266 36.58 -9.38 -12.03
C ALA A 266 37.42 -8.63 -10.98
N HIS A 267 36.79 -8.03 -9.96
CA HIS A 267 37.50 -7.40 -8.86
C HIS A 267 38.25 -8.44 -7.99
N TYR A 268 37.60 -9.55 -7.65
CA TYR A 268 38.23 -10.64 -6.90
C TYR A 268 39.36 -11.31 -7.67
N GLU A 269 39.25 -11.47 -8.99
CA GLU A 269 40.34 -11.95 -9.83
C GLU A 269 41.56 -11.03 -9.77
N ARG A 270 41.35 -9.71 -9.93
CA ARG A 270 42.44 -8.74 -9.78
C ARG A 270 43.09 -8.82 -8.39
N LEU A 271 42.30 -8.89 -7.33
CA LEU A 271 42.82 -9.04 -5.97
C LEU A 271 43.61 -10.34 -5.78
N ARG A 272 43.12 -11.48 -6.30
CA ARG A 272 43.85 -12.76 -6.21
C ARG A 272 45.20 -12.69 -6.91
N THR A 273 45.27 -12.04 -8.07
CA THR A 273 46.55 -11.88 -8.79
C THR A 273 47.51 -10.91 -8.10
N GLY A 274 47.02 -9.80 -7.52
CA GLY A 274 47.85 -8.77 -6.89
C GLY A 274 48.13 -8.95 -5.40
N SER A 275 47.43 -9.87 -4.73
CA SER A 275 47.51 -10.11 -3.28
C SER A 275 47.56 -11.60 -2.95
N ALA A 276 48.48 -12.31 -3.59
CA ALA A 276 48.68 -13.75 -3.39
C ALA A 276 48.89 -14.16 -1.92
N TRP A 277 49.42 -13.24 -1.09
CA TRP A 277 49.60 -13.44 0.36
C TRP A 277 48.29 -13.49 1.15
N LEU A 278 47.20 -12.90 0.64
CA LEU A 278 45.88 -12.86 1.28
C LEU A 278 45.02 -14.08 0.91
N TYR A 279 45.35 -14.77 -0.20
CA TYR A 279 44.65 -15.97 -0.66
C TYR A 279 45.61 -17.16 -0.80
N PRO A 280 46.18 -17.69 0.31
CA PRO A 280 47.06 -18.85 0.25
C PRO A 280 46.35 -20.03 -0.41
N ALA A 281 47.05 -20.75 -1.30
CA ALA A 281 46.51 -21.92 -2.00
C ALA A 281 45.90 -22.97 -1.04
N ALA A 282 46.41 -23.05 0.19
CA ALA A 282 45.92 -23.95 1.24
C ALA A 282 44.50 -23.65 1.76
N LEU A 283 43.97 -22.43 1.57
CA LEU A 283 42.63 -22.03 2.00
C LEU A 283 41.58 -22.08 0.87
N GLN A 284 42.01 -22.38 -0.36
CA GLN A 284 41.09 -22.54 -1.48
C GLN A 284 40.39 -23.89 -1.35
N ARG A 285 39.08 -23.90 -1.04
CA ARG A 285 38.28 -25.13 -1.08
C ARG A 285 38.31 -25.65 -2.51
N SER A 286 38.86 -26.85 -2.70
CA SER A 286 38.83 -27.54 -3.97
C SER A 286 37.37 -27.67 -4.42
N SER A 287 37.00 -26.88 -5.40
CA SER A 287 35.73 -27.04 -6.12
C SER A 287 35.94 -28.17 -7.12
N ALA A 288 35.94 -29.40 -6.60
CA ALA A 288 35.89 -30.59 -7.44
C ALA A 288 34.43 -30.80 -7.89
N PRO A 289 34.23 -31.23 -9.16
CA PRO A 289 32.93 -31.24 -9.83
C PRO A 289 31.91 -32.22 -9.25
#